data_AF-A0A257JC36-F1
#
_entry.id   AF-A0A257JC36-F1
#
_cell.length_a   1.000
_cell.length_b   1.000
_cell.length_c   1.000
_cell.angle_alpha   90.00
_cell.angle_beta   90.00
_cell.angle_gamma   90.00
#
_symmetry.space_group_name_H-M   'P 1'
#
loop_
_entity.id
_entity.type
_entity.pdbx_description
1 polymer ?
#
loop_
_entity_poly.entity_id
_entity_poly.type
_entity_poly.pdbx_seq_one_letter_code
_entity_poly.pdbx_strand_id
1 'polypeptide(L)' 'VLSLSPFKRVVRDYFMICESYHQAIRQATPTQIEAIDMGRRGLHNEGSRLLEARLEGKVALDFDTARRLFTLICALHVRL' A
#
# COMPACT_ATOMS: atom_id res chain seq x y z
N VAL A 1 12.44 -17.01 5.10
CA VAL A 1 12.23 -15.64 5.64
C VAL A 1 12.06 -14.66 4.49
N LEU A 2 11.03 -13.79 4.53
CA LEU A 2 10.80 -12.73 3.54
C LEU A 2 11.48 -11.43 4.02
N SER A 3 12.40 -10.87 3.23
CA SER A 3 13.02 -9.58 3.54
C SER A 3 12.05 -8.43 3.28
N LEU A 4 11.92 -7.50 4.23
CA LEU A 4 11.08 -6.30 4.09
C LEU A 4 11.79 -5.12 3.40
N SER A 5 13.11 -5.17 3.22
CA SER A 5 13.86 -4.09 2.58
C SER A 5 13.31 -3.64 1.21
N PRO A 6 12.85 -4.55 0.32
CA PRO A 6 12.25 -4.15 -0.96
C PRO A 6 10.96 -3.34 -0.84
N PHE A 7 10.24 -3.46 0.28
CA PHE A 7 8.97 -2.77 0.51
C PHE A 7 9.13 -1.35 1.07
N LYS A 8 10.33 -0.98 1.55
CA LYS A 8 10.56 0.30 2.26
C LYS A 8 10.04 1.52 1.50
N ARG A 9 10.33 1.59 0.19
CA ARG A 9 9.91 2.73 -0.64
C ARG A 9 8.39 2.79 -0.77
N VAL A 10 7.76 1.71 -1.24
CA VAL A 10 6.31 1.70 -1.49
C VAL A 10 5.50 1.87 -0.21
N VAL A 11 5.98 1.34 0.92
CA VAL A 11 5.36 1.53 2.24
C VAL A 11 5.43 2.99 2.67
N ARG A 12 6.60 3.64 2.56
CA ARG A 12 6.74 5.08 2.85
C ARG A 12 5.83 5.92 1.96
N ASP A 13 5.88 5.69 0.65
CA ASP A 13 5.10 6.46 -0.32
C ASP A 13 3.59 6.25 -0.09
N TYR A 14 3.17 5.02 0.25
CA TYR A 14 1.80 4.70 0.65
C TYR A 14 1.35 5.46 1.91
N PHE A 15 2.21 5.59 2.92
CA PHE A 15 1.86 6.38 4.12
C PHE A 15 1.74 7.87 3.82
N MET A 16 2.66 8.44 3.05
CA MET A 16 2.61 9.86 2.65
C MET A 16 1.32 10.19 1.90
N ILE A 17 0.86 9.31 1.01
CA ILE A 17 -0.40 9.56 0.29
C ILE A 17 -1.64 9.30 1.15
N CYS A 18 -1.57 8.40 2.13
CA CYS A 18 -2.66 8.23 3.11
C CYS A 18 -2.83 9.46 4.00
N GLU A 19 -1.72 10.09 4.41
CA GLU A 19 -1.75 11.37 5.14
C GLU A 19 -2.36 12.47 4.25
N SER A 20 -1.89 12.58 3.01
CA SER A 20 -2.41 13.54 2.03
C SER A 20 -3.92 13.34 1.78
N TYR A 21 -4.36 12.09 1.65
CA TYR A 21 -5.78 11.74 1.53
C TYR A 21 -6.57 12.19 2.77
N HIS A 22 -6.06 11.91 3.97
CA HIS A 22 -6.72 12.31 5.22
C HIS A 22 -6.79 13.83 5.42
N GLN A 23 -5.83 14.58 4.89
CA GLN A 23 -5.91 16.04 4.85
C GLN A 23 -6.95 16.51 3.81
N ALA A 24 -6.94 15.92 2.60
CA ALA A 24 -7.81 16.31 1.50
C ALA A 24 -9.30 16.11 1.80
N ILE A 25 -9.70 15.03 2.49
CA ILE A 25 -11.11 14.79 2.83
C ILE A 25 -11.75 15.90 3.68
N ARG A 26 -10.95 16.75 4.32
CA ARG A 26 -11.43 17.86 5.15
C ARG A 26 -11.62 19.17 4.40
N GLN A 27 -10.95 19.36 3.25
CA GLN A 27 -10.78 20.70 2.65
C GLN A 27 -10.81 20.71 1.10
N ALA A 28 -10.62 19.57 0.45
CA ALA A 28 -10.49 19.49 -1.00
C ALA A 28 -11.82 19.19 -1.70
N THR A 29 -11.89 19.50 -2.99
CA THR A 29 -13.04 19.15 -3.84
C THR A 29 -13.13 17.63 -4.05
N PRO A 30 -14.32 17.07 -4.36
CA PRO A 30 -14.48 15.65 -4.65
C PRO A 30 -13.51 15.12 -5.71
N THR A 31 -13.31 15.86 -6.79
CA THR A 31 -12.37 15.49 -7.87
C THR A 31 -10.92 15.42 -7.39
N GLN A 32 -10.49 16.32 -6.52
CA GLN A 32 -9.15 16.27 -5.93
C GLN A 32 -9.00 15.08 -4.97
N ILE A 33 -10.04 14.78 -4.17
CA ILE A 33 -10.05 13.62 -3.27
C ILE A 33 -9.94 12.32 -4.09
N GLU A 34 -10.69 12.20 -5.18
CA GLU A 34 -10.65 11.04 -6.08
C GLU A 34 -9.27 10.86 -6.73
N ALA A 35 -8.64 11.95 -7.19
CA ALA A 35 -7.30 11.90 -7.76
C ALA A 35 -6.26 11.39 -6.75
N ILE A 36 -6.33 11.85 -5.50
CA ILE A 36 -5.45 11.37 -4.42
C ILE A 36 -5.76 9.91 -4.07
N ASP A 37 -7.04 9.54 -4.00
CA ASP A 37 -7.44 8.16 -3.70
C ASP A 37 -7.00 7.18 -4.79
N MET A 38 -7.05 7.58 -6.06
CA MET A 38 -6.49 6.80 -7.15
C MET A 38 -4.99 6.52 -6.94
N GLY A 39 -4.21 7.54 -6.57
CA GLY A 39 -2.80 7.37 -6.22
C GLY A 39 -2.60 6.43 -5.03
N ARG A 40 -3.41 6.58 -3.98
CA ARG A 40 -3.42 5.71 -2.80
C ARG A 40 -3.65 4.25 -3.17
N ARG A 41 -4.69 3.97 -3.97
CA ARG A 41 -5.00 2.62 -4.47
C ARG A 41 -3.89 2.10 -5.38
N GLY A 42 -3.26 2.96 -6.18
CA GLY A 42 -2.12 2.63 -7.03
C GLY A 42 -0.92 2.13 -6.24
N LEU A 43 -0.50 2.87 -5.21
CA LEU A 43 0.62 2.47 -4.32
C LEU A 43 0.31 1.19 -3.54
N HIS A 44 -0.94 1.03 -3.09
CA HIS A 44 -1.38 -0.22 -2.43
C HIS A 44 -1.29 -1.42 -3.39
N ASN A 45 -1.72 -1.25 -4.64
CA ASN A 45 -1.62 -2.27 -5.68
C ASN A 45 -0.17 -2.59 -6.01
N GLU A 46 0.71 -1.59 -6.10
CA GLU A 46 2.15 -1.79 -6.34
C GLU A 46 2.78 -2.64 -5.23
N GLY A 47 2.50 -2.31 -3.97
CA GLY A 47 2.98 -3.09 -2.82
C GLY A 47 2.44 -4.53 -2.81
N SER A 48 1.20 -4.72 -3.24
CA SER A 48 0.55 -6.03 -3.33
C SER A 48 1.15 -6.91 -4.44
N ARG A 49 1.40 -6.34 -5.63
CA ARG A 49 2.09 -7.07 -6.72
C ARG A 49 3.53 -7.39 -6.38
N LEU A 50 4.22 -6.48 -5.68
CA LEU A 50 5.55 -6.77 -5.15
C LEU A 50 5.48 -7.95 -4.18
N LEU A 51 4.48 -8.01 -3.31
CA LEU A 51 4.31 -9.15 -2.40
C LEU A 51 4.09 -10.47 -3.13
N GLU A 52 3.22 -10.51 -4.14
CA GLU A 52 3.04 -11.66 -5.04
C GLU A 52 4.37 -12.12 -5.63
N ALA A 53 5.09 -11.23 -6.31
CA ALA A 53 6.36 -11.55 -6.97
C ALA A 53 7.43 -12.05 -5.99
N ARG A 54 7.42 -11.60 -4.73
CA ARG A 54 8.40 -12.05 -3.71
C ARG A 54 8.06 -13.42 -3.11
N LEU A 55 6.80 -13.82 -3.19
CA LEU A 55 6.26 -15.08 -2.65
C LEU A 55 6.03 -16.16 -3.71
N GLU A 56 6.18 -15.81 -4.99
CA GLU A 56 6.14 -16.75 -6.11
C GLU A 56 7.02 -17.99 -5.86
N GLY A 57 6.47 -19.16 -6.14
CA GLY A 57 7.12 -20.46 -5.91
C GLY A 57 7.24 -20.87 -4.42
N LYS A 58 6.76 -20.06 -3.48
CA LYS A 58 6.78 -20.36 -2.03
C LYS A 58 5.39 -20.47 -1.44
N VAL A 59 4.48 -19.59 -1.85
CA VAL A 59 3.10 -19.53 -1.38
C VAL A 59 2.21 -19.22 -2.56
N ALA A 60 1.15 -20.01 -2.76
CA ALA A 60 0.10 -19.66 -3.70
C ALA A 60 -0.78 -18.57 -3.08
N LEU A 61 -0.91 -17.43 -3.75
CA LEU A 61 -1.74 -16.34 -3.30
C LEU A 61 -2.40 -15.64 -4.49
N ASP A 62 -3.61 -15.17 -4.29
CA ASP A 62 -4.30 -14.27 -5.21
C ASP A 62 -4.06 -12.79 -4.81
N PHE A 63 -4.38 -11.89 -5.75
CA PHE A 63 -4.15 -10.46 -5.58
C PHE A 63 -4.92 -9.83 -4.43
N ASP A 64 -6.14 -10.29 -4.15
CA ASP A 64 -6.95 -9.76 -3.05
C ASP A 64 -6.36 -10.17 -1.69
N THR A 65 -5.85 -11.40 -1.60
CA THR A 65 -5.09 -11.89 -0.47
C THR A 65 -3.79 -11.10 -0.31
N ALA A 66 -3.05 -10.84 -1.40
CA ALA A 66 -1.85 -9.99 -1.40
C ALA A 66 -2.15 -8.59 -0.85
N ARG A 67 -3.26 -7.98 -1.29
CA ARG A 67 -3.75 -6.67 -0.81
C ARG A 67 -4.01 -6.68 0.69
N ARG A 68 -4.68 -7.71 1.21
CA ARG A 68 -4.94 -7.83 2.65
C ARG A 68 -3.65 -7.99 3.45
N LEU A 69 -2.70 -8.80 2.96
CA LEU A 69 -1.40 -8.97 3.59
C LEU A 69 -0.56 -7.69 3.55
N PHE A 70 -0.55 -6.95 2.44
CA PHE A 70 0.16 -5.68 2.34
C PHE A 70 -0.39 -4.65 3.35
N THR A 71 -1.71 -4.60 3.55
CA THR A 71 -2.33 -3.80 4.62
C THR A 71 -1.78 -4.17 6.01
N LEU A 72 -1.64 -5.46 6.31
CA LEU A 72 -1.08 -5.91 7.59
C LEU A 72 0.40 -5.54 7.73
N ILE A 73 1.20 -5.69 6.66
CA ILE A 73 2.61 -5.26 6.64
C ILE A 73 2.70 -3.77 6.97
N CYS A 74 1.92 -2.92 6.31
CA CYS A 74 1.85 -1.49 6.59
C CYS A 74 1.48 -1.24 8.07
N ALA A 75 0.40 -1.84 8.57
CA ALA A 75 -0.06 -1.63 9.94
C ALA A 75 0.99 -2.00 11.01
N LEU A 76 1.80 -3.04 10.75
CA LEU A 76 2.88 -3.45 11.64
C LEU A 76 4.13 -2.56 11.49
N HIS A 77 4.38 -1.99 10.30
CA HIS A 77 5.50 -1.07 10.07
C HIS A 77 5.31 0.29 10.75
N VAL A 78 4.08 0.74 10.96
CA VAL A 78 3.79 1.99 11.70
C VAL A 78 4.17 1.91 13.18
N ARG A 79 4.25 0.70 13.74
CA ARG A 79 4.51 0.46 15.16
C ARG A 79 5.98 0.17 15.48
N LEU A 80 6.84 0.11 14.47
CA LEU A 80 8.28 -0.15 14.59
C LEU A 80 9.07 1.11 14.22
#